data_AF-A0A835IQU7-F1
#
_entry.id   AF-A0A835IQU7-F1
#
_cell.length_a   1.000
_cell.length_b   1.000
_cell.length_c   1.000
_cell.angle_alpha   90.00
_cell.angle_beta   90.00
_cell.angle_gamma   90.00
#
_symmetry.space_group_name_H-M   'P 1'
#
loop_
_entity.id
_entity.type
_entity.pdbx_description
1 polymer ?
#
loop_
_entity_poly.entity_id
_entity_poly.type
_entity_poly.pdbx_seq_one_letter_code
_entity_poly.pdbx_strand_id
1 'polypeptide(L)'
;MWLLWESFVKVEVLGSDSWFIHCNVDLSMNGKDESFVLSCVYGNPKLAIRQMQWAVLPLLKPQNDEKWIVMGDFNEVTTQTEKRGGRPFNYVQAIPFS
;
A
#
# COMPACT_ATOMS: atom_id res chain seq x y z
N MET A 1 -10.86 -0.72 -5.92
CA MET A 1 -9.76 -1.71 -5.78
C MET A 1 -10.39 -3.05 -5.39
N TRP A 2 -9.78 -4.16 -5.80
CA TRP A 2 -10.23 -5.50 -5.42
C TRP A 2 -9.06 -6.25 -4.81
N LEU A 3 -9.30 -6.98 -3.72
CA LEU A 3 -8.36 -7.92 -3.13
C LEU A 3 -8.91 -9.32 -3.40
N LEU A 4 -8.09 -10.20 -3.97
CA LEU A 4 -8.43 -11.59 -4.24
C LEU A 4 -7.41 -12.48 -3.52
N TRP A 5 -7.87 -13.60 -2.99
CA TRP A 5 -7.04 -14.54 -2.26
C TRP A 5 -7.57 -15.97 -2.42
N GLU A 6 -6.70 -16.94 -2.17
CA GLU A 6 -7.02 -18.36 -2.17
C GLU A 6 -7.72 -18.79 -0.88
N SER A 7 -8.47 -19.89 -0.91
CA SER A 7 -9.30 -20.33 0.23
C SER A 7 -8.55 -20.65 1.51
N PHE A 8 -7.25 -20.94 1.42
CA PHE A 8 -6.38 -21.19 2.58
C PHE A 8 -5.87 -19.90 3.25
N VAL A 9 -6.14 -18.74 2.64
CA VAL A 9 -5.83 -17.42 3.20
C VAL A 9 -7.08 -16.89 3.88
N LYS A 10 -6.98 -16.53 5.15
CA LYS A 10 -8.06 -15.88 5.87
C LYS A 10 -7.79 -14.38 5.92
N VAL A 11 -8.72 -13.61 5.40
CA VAL A 11 -8.64 -12.14 5.34
C VAL A 11 -9.79 -11.54 6.13
N GLU A 12 -9.47 -10.66 7.06
CA GLU A 12 -10.43 -9.85 7.81
C GLU A 12 -10.22 -8.38 7.47
N VAL A 13 -11.20 -7.77 6.80
CA VAL A 13 -11.14 -6.36 6.42
C VAL A 13 -11.44 -5.49 7.63
N LEU A 14 -10.46 -4.69 8.05
CA LEU A 14 -10.56 -3.75 9.16
C LEU A 14 -11.10 -2.39 8.69
N GLY A 15 -10.81 -2.02 7.44
CA GLY A 15 -11.30 -0.79 6.83
C GLY A 15 -11.00 -0.73 5.35
N SER A 16 -11.84 -0.07 4.59
CA SER A 16 -11.63 0.14 3.16
C SER A 16 -12.27 1.45 2.70
N ASP A 17 -11.73 1.99 1.62
CA ASP A 17 -12.29 3.11 0.88
C ASP A 17 -11.91 2.96 -0.61
N SER A 18 -12.28 3.93 -1.43
CA SER A 18 -12.02 4.00 -2.87
C SER A 18 -10.53 3.86 -3.22
N TRP A 19 -9.63 4.16 -2.29
CA TRP A 19 -8.19 4.21 -2.49
C TRP A 19 -7.38 3.31 -1.55
N PHE A 20 -8.00 2.61 -0.61
CA PHE A 20 -7.28 1.62 0.20
C PHE A 20 -8.13 0.45 0.67
N ILE A 21 -7.47 -0.65 0.98
CA ILE A 21 -8.01 -1.78 1.72
C ILE A 21 -7.01 -2.10 2.84
N HIS A 22 -7.47 -2.11 4.08
CA HIS A 22 -6.70 -2.44 5.27
C HIS A 22 -7.30 -3.70 5.91
N CYS A 23 -6.48 -4.72 6.12
CA CYS A 23 -6.96 -6.03 6.58
C CYS A 23 -5.91 -6.77 7.40
N ASN A 24 -6.40 -7.64 8.29
CA ASN A 24 -5.60 -8.69 8.90
C ASN A 24 -5.59 -9.90 7.97
N VAL A 25 -4.43 -10.52 7.82
CA VAL A 25 -4.23 -11.71 7.01
C VAL A 25 -3.63 -12.80 7.89
N ASP A 26 -4.34 -13.93 7.97
CA ASP A 26 -3.84 -15.16 8.58
C ASP A 26 -3.55 -16.17 7.46
N LEU A 27 -2.32 -16.69 7.45
CA LEU A 27 -1.87 -17.75 6.56
C LEU A 27 -1.58 -19.00 7.37
N SER A 28 -2.16 -20.14 6.96
CA SER A 28 -1.76 -21.45 7.46
C SER A 28 -1.27 -22.28 6.29
N MET A 29 0.04 -22.53 6.23
CA MET A 29 0.66 -23.33 5.18
C MET A 29 1.66 -24.31 5.78
N ASN A 30 1.53 -25.60 5.44
CA ASN A 30 2.46 -26.65 5.84
C ASN A 30 2.75 -26.70 7.36
N GLY A 31 1.73 -26.42 8.18
CA GLY A 31 1.85 -26.41 9.65
C GLY A 31 2.55 -25.18 10.23
N LYS A 32 2.75 -24.12 9.44
CA LYS A 32 3.18 -22.81 9.91
C LYS A 32 2.05 -21.81 9.79
N ASP A 33 1.72 -21.20 10.91
CA ASP A 33 0.74 -20.12 11.00
C ASP A 33 1.48 -18.79 11.05
N GLU A 34 1.10 -17.88 10.18
CA GLU A 34 1.68 -16.53 10.06
C GLU A 34 0.55 -15.52 9.97
N SER A 35 0.62 -14.47 10.79
CA SER A 35 -0.35 -13.37 10.79
C SER A 35 0.36 -12.04 10.55
N PHE A 36 -0.24 -11.21 9.70
CA PHE A 36 0.25 -9.87 9.42
C PHE A 36 -0.88 -8.93 9.01
N VAL A 37 -0.61 -7.64 9.13
CA VAL A 37 -1.49 -6.58 8.68
C VAL A 37 -1.10 -6.20 7.24
N LEU A 38 -2.09 -6.13 6.37
CA LEU A 38 -1.93 -5.74 4.97
C LEU A 38 -2.69 -4.45 4.69
N SER A 39 -1.99 -3.46 4.15
CA SER A 39 -2.57 -2.21 3.64
C SER A 39 -2.32 -2.10 2.15
N CYS A 40 -3.34 -2.36 1.35
CA CYS A 40 -3.32 -2.13 -0.09
C CYS A 40 -3.74 -0.69 -0.37
N VAL A 41 -2.92 0.08 -1.11
CA VAL A 41 -3.20 1.48 -1.44
C VAL A 41 -3.18 1.76 -2.94
N TYR A 42 -4.01 2.70 -3.38
CA TYR A 42 -4.05 3.22 -4.74
C TYR A 42 -3.85 4.73 -4.70
N GLY A 43 -2.66 5.17 -5.13
CA GLY A 43 -2.29 6.58 -5.19
C GLY A 43 -3.08 7.31 -6.27
N ASN A 44 -3.62 8.48 -5.93
CA ASN A 44 -4.26 9.34 -6.92
C ASN A 44 -3.20 9.91 -7.89
N PRO A 45 -3.48 10.02 -9.20
CA PRO A 45 -2.56 10.66 -10.14
C PRO A 45 -2.30 12.15 -9.83
N LYS A 46 -3.18 12.81 -9.06
CA LYS A 46 -2.98 14.19 -8.60
C LYS A 46 -2.16 14.22 -7.32
N LEU A 47 -0.98 14.84 -7.36
CA LEU A 47 -0.02 14.93 -6.25
C LEU A 47 -0.65 15.42 -4.93
N ALA A 48 -1.48 16.47 -4.96
CA ALA A 48 -2.09 17.02 -3.75
C ALA A 48 -3.03 16.01 -3.05
N ILE A 49 -3.83 15.27 -3.82
CA ILE A 49 -4.72 14.23 -3.28
C ILE A 49 -3.88 13.07 -2.77
N ARG A 50 -2.85 12.70 -3.54
CA ARG A 50 -1.91 11.67 -3.17
C ARG A 50 -1.27 11.97 -1.82
N GLN A 51 -0.70 13.16 -1.61
CA GLN A 51 -0.09 13.57 -0.32
C GLN A 51 -1.05 13.41 0.87
N MET A 52 -2.33 13.74 0.69
CA MET A 52 -3.34 13.52 1.73
C MET A 52 -3.57 12.02 1.99
N GLN A 53 -3.56 11.17 0.96
CA GLN A 53 -3.66 9.71 1.13
C GLN A 53 -2.45 9.14 1.88
N TRP A 54 -1.22 9.61 1.58
CA TRP A 54 -0.01 9.17 2.29
C TRP A 54 -0.01 9.58 3.76
N ALA A 55 -0.60 10.72 4.10
CA ALA A 55 -0.71 11.17 5.49
C ALA A 55 -1.57 10.23 6.37
N VAL A 56 -2.39 9.37 5.75
CA VAL A 56 -3.20 8.37 6.47
C VAL A 56 -2.42 7.09 6.75
N LEU A 57 -1.38 6.76 5.98
CA LEU A 57 -0.60 5.52 6.16
C LEU A 57 -0.03 5.35 7.58
N PRO A 58 0.55 6.38 8.23
CA PRO A 58 1.02 6.25 9.61
C PRO A 58 -0.10 5.91 10.61
N LEU A 59 -1.35 6.27 10.32
CA LEU A 59 -2.51 5.95 11.17
C LEU A 59 -2.95 4.49 11.02
N LEU A 60 -2.59 3.83 9.91
CA LEU A 60 -2.85 2.42 9.67
C LEU A 60 -1.74 1.50 10.22
N LYS A 61 -0.66 2.08 10.74
CA LYS A 61 0.45 1.32 11.32
C LYS A 61 -0.03 0.62 12.60
N PRO A 62 0.14 -0.71 12.72
CA PRO A 62 -0.15 -1.43 13.96
C PRO A 62 0.72 -0.94 15.12
N GLN A 63 0.17 -0.92 16.34
CA GLN A 63 0.87 -0.42 17.52
C GLN A 63 1.79 -1.46 18.20
N ASN A 64 1.67 -2.75 17.89
CA ASN A 64 2.19 -3.85 18.71
C ASN A 64 3.27 -4.74 18.03
N ASP A 65 4.22 -4.17 17.29
CA ASP A 65 5.26 -4.92 16.54
C ASP A 65 4.71 -5.98 15.57
N GLU A 66 3.42 -5.92 15.24
CA GLU A 66 2.81 -6.79 14.25
C GLU A 66 3.47 -6.56 12.89
N LYS A 67 3.71 -7.66 12.17
CA LYS A 67 4.22 -7.61 10.80
C LYS A 67 3.24 -6.78 9.97
N TRP A 68 3.73 -5.72 9.34
CA TRP A 68 2.92 -4.81 8.55
C TRP A 68 3.47 -4.71 7.13
N ILE A 69 2.60 -4.98 6.17
CA ILE A 69 2.90 -4.92 4.74
C ILE A 69 2.04 -3.80 4.14
N VAL A 70 2.68 -2.88 3.43
CA VAL A 70 2.01 -1.89 2.59
C VAL A 70 2.33 -2.20 1.14
N MET A 71 1.31 -2.32 0.29
CA MET A 71 1.47 -2.64 -1.13
C MET A 71 0.46 -1.88 -1.99
N GLY A 72 0.69 -1.84 -3.30
CA GLY A 72 -0.28 -1.32 -4.25
C GLY A 72 0.35 -0.48 -5.34
N ASP A 73 -0.49 0.29 -6.04
CA ASP A 73 -0.06 1.20 -7.09
C ASP A 73 0.08 2.59 -6.47
N PHE A 74 1.32 2.97 -6.18
CA PHE A 74 1.63 4.27 -5.58
C PHE A 74 1.48 5.43 -6.59
N ASN A 75 1.29 5.12 -7.88
CA ASN A 75 1.18 6.08 -8.98
C ASN A 75 2.33 7.09 -8.99
N GLU A 76 3.52 6.66 -8.56
CA GLU A 76 4.73 7.45 -8.56
C GLU A 76 5.53 7.19 -9.83
N VAL A 77 5.88 8.26 -10.54
CA VAL A 77 7.09 8.24 -11.36
C VAL A 77 8.23 8.40 -10.36
N THR A 78 8.80 7.32 -9.85
CA THR A 78 9.91 7.38 -8.87
C THR A 78 11.25 7.66 -9.55
N THR A 79 11.38 7.50 -10.87
CA THR A 79 12.58 7.89 -11.62
C THR A 79 12.30 8.24 -13.09
N GLN A 80 13.09 9.16 -13.66
CA GLN A 80 13.08 9.53 -15.09
C GLN A 80 13.32 8.31 -16.02
N THR A 81 13.92 7.23 -15.51
CA THR A 81 14.25 5.99 -16.24
C THR A 81 13.06 5.08 -16.57
N GLU A 82 11.91 5.24 -15.90
CA GLU A 82 10.68 4.49 -16.25
C GLU A 82 9.80 5.23 -17.28
N LYS A 83 10.13 6.49 -17.59
CA LYS A 83 9.43 7.29 -18.60
C LYS A 83 10.08 7.13 -19.97
N ARG A 84 9.49 6.33 -20.87
CA ARG A 84 9.68 6.52 -22.32
C ARG A 84 8.77 7.64 -22.81
N GLY A 85 9.22 8.89 -22.62
CA GLY A 85 8.57 10.11 -23.13
C GLY A 85 7.79 10.95 -22.11
N GLY A 86 7.63 12.26 -22.39
CA GLY A 86 6.88 13.23 -21.59
C GLY A 86 7.72 14.29 -20.87
N ARG A 87 7.06 15.25 -20.17
CA ARG A 87 7.72 16.37 -19.46
C ARG A 87 8.73 15.88 -18.40
N PRO A 88 9.86 16.59 -18.22
CA PRO A 88 10.97 16.20 -17.35
C PRO A 88 10.57 16.02 -15.88
N PHE A 89 11.23 15.07 -15.23
CA PHE A 89 11.08 14.68 -13.83
C PHE A 89 11.42 15.84 -12.88
N ASN A 90 10.59 16.05 -11.85
CA ASN A 90 10.80 17.09 -10.85
C ASN A 90 11.22 16.44 -9.52
N TYR A 91 12.49 16.56 -9.18
CA TYR A 91 13.16 15.90 -8.05
C TYR A 91 12.54 16.22 -6.67
N VAL A 92 11.78 17.30 -6.55
CA VAL A 92 11.17 17.73 -5.27
C VAL A 92 10.07 16.76 -4.79
N GLN A 93 9.52 15.91 -5.67
CA GLN A 93 8.40 15.02 -5.33
C GLN A 93 8.82 13.65 -4.78
N ALA A 94 10.11 13.28 -4.87
CA ALA A 94 10.63 11.96 -4.50
C ALA A 94 11.26 11.89 -3.08
N ILE A 95 11.30 13.01 -2.36
CA ILE A 95 11.95 13.15 -1.05
C ILE A 95 11.27 12.35 0.09
N PRO A 96 9.98 11.94 0.07
CA PRO A 96 9.41 11.19 1.20
C PRO A 96 9.94 9.75 1.38
N PHE A 97 10.81 9.25 0.49
CA PHE A 97 11.22 7.83 0.44
C PHE A 97 12.73 7.59 0.67
N SER A 98 13.48 8.63 1.09
CA SER A 98 14.91 8.55 1.40
C SER A 98 15.20 8.65 2.89
#